data_AF-A0A0L8L4R0-F1
#
_entry.id   AF-A0A0L8L4R0-F1
#
_cell.length_a   1.000
_cell.length_b   1.000
_cell.length_c   1.000
_cell.angle_alpha   90.00
_cell.angle_beta   90.00
_cell.angle_gamma   90.00
#
_symmetry.space_group_name_H-M   'P 1'
#
loop_
_entity.id
_entity.type
_entity.pdbx_description
1 polymer ?
#
loop_
_entity_poly.entity_id
_entity_poly.type
_entity_poly.pdbx_seq_one_letter_code
_entity_poly.pdbx_strand_id
1 'polypeptide(L)'
;MSDIPTDLTWTRAAPPEATGPGPWIEIAFGEGDDGDAPVYLRETSAPDNVVTTNRRKWDAFVLGVQAGEFDHFVNGSDGERPDA
;
A
#
# COMPACT_ATOMS: atom_id res chain seq x y z
N MET A 1 -3.82 -13.37 -14.51
CA MET A 1 -4.42 -12.76 -13.29
C MET A 1 -4.15 -13.74 -12.17
N SER A 2 -3.49 -13.31 -11.09
CA SER A 2 -3.35 -14.16 -9.90
C SER A 2 -4.74 -14.50 -9.39
N ASP A 3 -4.97 -15.75 -9.03
CA ASP A 3 -6.21 -16.18 -8.40
C ASP A 3 -6.20 -15.60 -6.97
N ILE A 4 -6.97 -14.54 -6.75
CA ILE A 4 -7.01 -13.84 -5.46
C ILE A 4 -8.06 -14.55 -4.59
N PRO A 5 -7.70 -15.00 -3.37
CA PRO A 5 -8.65 -15.63 -2.48
C PRO A 5 -9.82 -14.69 -2.16
N THR A 6 -11.04 -15.23 -2.13
CA THR A 6 -12.24 -14.43 -1.82
C THR A 6 -12.44 -14.18 -0.33
N ASP A 7 -11.80 -14.98 0.54
CA ASP A 7 -11.94 -14.92 2.00
C ASP A 7 -10.78 -14.14 2.65
N LEU A 8 -10.42 -13.00 2.06
CA LEU A 8 -9.36 -12.15 2.59
C LEU A 8 -9.93 -11.15 3.61
N THR A 9 -9.24 -11.03 4.76
CA THR A 9 -9.51 -9.96 5.72
C THR A 9 -8.71 -8.71 5.34
N TRP A 10 -9.40 -7.71 4.80
CA TRP A 10 -8.81 -6.45 4.38
C TRP A 10 -8.72 -5.46 5.54
N THR A 11 -7.51 -4.99 5.83
CA THR A 11 -7.24 -3.95 6.81
C THR A 11 -7.03 -2.63 6.09
N ARG A 12 -7.85 -1.63 6.42
CA ARG A 12 -7.78 -0.29 5.84
C ARG A 12 -6.69 0.53 6.52
N ALA A 13 -5.72 1.03 5.76
CA ALA A 13 -4.70 1.97 6.22
C ALA A 13 -5.26 3.40 6.25
N ALA A 14 -6.12 3.67 7.22
CA ALA A 14 -6.71 4.98 7.45
C ALA A 14 -6.69 5.34 8.96
N PRO A 15 -6.66 6.63 9.31
CA PRO A 15 -6.87 7.06 10.69
C PRO A 15 -8.17 6.47 11.28
N PRO A 16 -8.22 6.16 12.58
CA PRO A 16 -9.41 5.56 13.20
C PRO A 16 -10.64 6.47 13.12
N GLU A 17 -10.45 7.80 13.13
CA GLU A 17 -11.54 8.76 12.96
C GLU A 17 -11.94 9.01 11.49
N ALA A 18 -11.23 8.44 10.52
CA ALA A 18 -11.50 8.67 9.12
C ALA A 18 -12.82 8.02 8.69
N THR A 19 -13.76 8.86 8.28
CA THR A 19 -15.07 8.47 7.75
C THR A 19 -15.12 8.73 6.24
N GLY A 20 -15.90 7.91 5.52
CA GLY A 20 -16.05 8.00 4.07
C GLY A 20 -15.13 7.05 3.27
N PRO A 21 -15.31 7.01 1.94
CA PRO A 21 -14.69 6.00 1.08
C PRO A 21 -13.19 6.20 0.93
N GLY A 22 -12.71 7.46 0.95
CA GLY A 22 -11.32 7.88 0.70
C GLY A 22 -10.68 7.27 -0.56
N PRO A 23 -9.41 7.58 -0.81
CA PRO A 23 -8.51 6.72 -1.57
C PRO A 23 -7.59 5.98 -0.59
N TRP A 24 -8.16 5.16 0.28
CA TRP A 24 -7.35 4.42 1.27
C TRP A 24 -6.70 3.21 0.62
N ILE A 25 -5.49 2.88 1.06
CA ILE A 25 -4.89 1.57 0.76
C ILE A 25 -5.45 0.55 1.73
N GLU A 26 -5.87 -0.59 1.21
CA GLU A 26 -6.28 -1.76 1.97
C GLU A 26 -5.27 -2.88 1.76
N ILE A 27 -4.93 -3.57 2.85
CA ILE A 27 -3.92 -4.63 2.87
C ILE A 27 -4.55 -5.90 3.42
N ALA A 28 -4.29 -7.04 2.77
CA ALA A 28 -4.68 -8.35 3.26
C ALA A 28 -3.49 -9.33 3.19
N PHE A 29 -3.42 -10.22 4.17
CA PHE A 29 -2.43 -11.30 4.21
C PHE A 29 -3.11 -12.61 3.84
N GLY A 30 -2.53 -13.33 2.87
CA GLY A 30 -3.00 -14.67 2.53
C GLY A 30 -2.50 -15.72 3.52
N GLU A 31 -2.85 -16.98 3.25
CA GLU A 31 -2.45 -18.12 4.08
C GLU A 31 -0.92 -18.32 4.10
N GLY A 32 -0.40 -18.74 5.26
CA GLY A 32 1.01 -19.00 5.50
C GLY A 32 1.73 -17.86 6.22
N ASP A 33 2.80 -18.20 6.92
CA ASP A 33 3.62 -17.26 7.71
C ASP A 33 5.06 -17.14 7.20
N ASP A 34 5.40 -17.89 6.14
CA ASP A 34 6.72 -17.85 5.52
C ASP A 34 6.94 -16.58 4.67
N GLY A 35 8.19 -16.29 4.33
CA GLY A 35 8.55 -15.11 3.53
C GLY A 35 7.91 -15.05 2.14
N ASP A 36 7.43 -16.18 1.63
CA ASP A 36 6.76 -16.29 0.33
C ASP A 36 5.22 -16.20 0.43
N ALA A 37 4.66 -16.13 1.65
CA ALA A 37 3.23 -15.94 1.86
C ALA A 37 2.76 -14.63 1.19
N PRO A 38 1.62 -14.65 0.47
CA PRO A 38 1.20 -13.53 -0.36
C PRO A 38 0.65 -12.37 0.49
N VAL A 39 0.94 -11.16 0.04
CA VAL A 39 0.38 -9.91 0.58
C VAL A 39 -0.35 -9.20 -0.55
N TYR A 40 -1.60 -8.84 -0.32
CA TYR A 40 -2.47 -8.20 -1.30
C TYR A 40 -2.69 -6.74 -0.92
N LEU A 41 -2.61 -5.87 -1.90
CA LEU A 41 -2.86 -4.43 -1.76
C LEU A 41 -3.90 -4.01 -2.78
N ARG A 42 -4.82 -3.14 -2.37
CA ARG A 42 -5.78 -2.48 -3.28
C ARG A 42 -6.12 -1.09 -2.75
N GLU A 43 -6.76 -0.29 -3.60
CA GLU A 43 -7.34 0.98 -3.18
C GLU A 43 -8.84 0.80 -2.90
N THR A 44 -9.37 1.43 -1.85
CA THR A 44 -10.81 1.37 -1.51
C THR A 44 -11.70 1.87 -2.65
N SER A 45 -11.22 2.80 -3.48
CA SER A 45 -11.97 3.36 -4.62
C SER A 45 -11.94 2.46 -5.87
N ALA A 46 -11.01 1.50 -5.94
CA ALA A 46 -10.81 0.60 -7.07
C ALA A 46 -10.51 -0.84 -6.60
N PRO A 47 -11.48 -1.51 -5.94
CA PRO A 47 -11.25 -2.78 -5.24
C PRO A 47 -10.89 -3.96 -6.17
N ASP A 48 -11.18 -3.84 -7.46
CA ASP A 48 -10.83 -4.85 -8.48
C ASP A 48 -9.35 -4.78 -8.90
N ASN A 49 -8.66 -3.69 -8.60
CA ASN A 49 -7.25 -3.49 -8.93
C ASN A 49 -6.37 -3.93 -7.76
N VAL A 50 -6.06 -5.23 -7.73
CA VAL A 50 -5.24 -5.83 -6.68
C VAL A 50 -3.80 -6.04 -7.14
N VAL A 51 -2.86 -5.52 -6.36
CA VAL A 51 -1.43 -5.79 -6.50
C VAL A 51 -1.03 -6.86 -5.49
N THR A 52 -0.30 -7.88 -5.95
CA THR A 52 0.19 -8.97 -5.09
C THR A 52 1.71 -8.88 -4.95
N THR A 53 2.17 -8.96 -3.71
CA THR A 53 3.58 -9.16 -3.33
C THR A 53 3.68 -10.33 -2.35
N ASN A 54 4.83 -10.51 -1.69
CA ASN A 54 5.00 -11.50 -0.63
C ASN A 54 5.48 -10.87 0.68
N ARG A 55 5.41 -11.63 1.76
CA ARG A 55 5.73 -11.19 3.12
C ARG A 55 7.14 -10.61 3.22
N ARG A 56 8.14 -11.29 2.64
CA ARG A 56 9.55 -10.82 2.65
C ARG A 56 9.71 -9.45 2.00
N LYS A 57 9.12 -9.24 0.83
CA LYS A 57 9.19 -7.95 0.12
C LYS A 57 8.40 -6.87 0.85
N TRP A 58 7.24 -7.22 1.40
CA TRP A 58 6.41 -6.31 2.19
C TRP A 58 7.15 -5.83 3.44
N ASP A 59 7.78 -6.73 4.20
CA ASP A 59 8.53 -6.37 5.40
C ASP A 59 9.71 -5.43 5.06
N ALA A 60 10.44 -5.73 3.98
CA ALA A 60 11.52 -4.86 3.50
C ALA A 60 11.00 -3.46 3.09
N PHE A 61 9.85 -3.41 2.41
CA PHE A 61 9.20 -2.16 2.04
C PHE A 61 8.80 -1.34 3.28
N VAL A 62 8.16 -1.95 4.27
CA VAL A 62 7.77 -1.29 5.52
C VAL A 62 8.99 -0.75 6.27
N LEU A 63 10.08 -1.52 6.34
CA LEU A 63 11.33 -1.06 6.95
C LEU A 63 11.91 0.16 6.24
N GLY A 64 11.87 0.18 4.90
CA GLY A 64 12.34 1.34 4.13
C GLY A 64 11.48 2.58 4.33
N VAL A 65 10.15 2.42 4.41
CA VAL A 65 9.23 3.51 4.78
C VAL A 65 9.54 4.05 6.17
N GLN A 66 9.74 3.18 7.16
CA GLN A 66 10.09 3.59 8.52
C GLN A 66 11.46 4.28 8.62
N ALA A 67 12.40 3.91 7.76
CA ALA A 67 13.71 4.54 7.66
C ALA A 67 13.69 5.91 6.94
N GLY A 68 12.53 6.36 6.44
CA GLY A 68 12.39 7.61 5.71
C GLY A 68 12.96 7.57 4.29
N GLU A 69 13.21 6.38 3.72
CA GLU A 69 13.79 6.24 2.37
C GLU A 69 12.92 6.90 1.28
N PHE A 70 11.64 7.14 1.56
CA PHE A 70 10.67 7.71 0.63
C PHE A 70 10.31 9.19 0.87
N ASP A 71 10.81 9.82 1.94
CA ASP A 71 10.47 11.22 2.26
C ASP A 71 10.99 12.22 1.20
N HIS A 72 12.00 11.81 0.42
CA HIS A 72 12.58 12.58 -0.66
C HIS A 72 11.62 12.77 -1.86
N PHE A 73 10.58 11.95 -1.99
CA PHE A 73 9.63 12.03 -3.11
C PHE A 73 8.53 13.08 -2.89
N VAL A 74 8.49 13.75 -1.74
CA VAL A 74 7.45 14.73 -1.38
C VAL A 74 7.74 16.13 -1.96
N ASN A 75 8.97 16.46 -2.36
CA ASN A 75 9.36 17.82 -2.73
C ASN A 75 9.32 18.15 -4.25
N GLY A 76 8.34 17.63 -4.97
CA GLY A 76 8.26 17.71 -6.44
C GLY A 76 7.26 18.73 -7.04
N SER A 77 6.70 19.66 -6.26
CA SER A 77 5.77 20.66 -6.81
C SER A 77 5.75 21.98 -6.02
N ASP A 78 6.90 22.66 -5.93
CA ASP A 78 6.87 24.12 -5.82
C ASP A 78 7.58 24.67 -7.06
N GLY A 79 6.82 25.41 -7.87
CA GLY A 79 7.23 25.84 -9.18
C GLY A 79 8.27 26.93 -9.09
N GLU A 80 9.53 26.59 -9.33
CA GLU A 80 10.52 27.55 -9.79
C GLU A 80 10.11 27.98 -11.22
N ARG A 81 9.28 29.02 -11.31
CA ARG A 81 9.21 29.82 -12.54
C ARG A 81 10.48 30.66 -12.56
N PRO A 82 11.41 30.46 -13.51
CA PRO A 82 12.48 31.44 -13.70
C PRO A 82 11.85 32.75 -14.15
N ASP A 83 12.05 33.81 -13.36
CA ASP A 83 11.76 35.18 -13.77
C ASP A 83 12.66 35.53 -14.97
N ALA A 84 12.05 36.08 -16.01
CA ALA A 84 12.64 36.29 -17.33
C ALA A 84 13.66 37.44 -17.39
#